data_AF-A0A3B9SS75-F1
#
_entry.id   AF-A0A3B9SS75-F1
#
_cell.length_a   1.000
_cell.length_b   1.000
_cell.length_c   1.000
_cell.angle_alpha   90.00
_cell.angle_beta   90.00
_cell.angle_gamma   90.00
#
_symmetry.space_group_name_H-M   'P 1'
#
loop_
_entity.id
_entity.type
_entity.pdbx_description
1 polymer ?
#
loop_
_entity_poly.entity_id
_entity_poly.type
_entity_poly.pdbx_seq_one_letter_code
_entity_poly.pdbx_strand_id
1 'polypeptide(L)'
;MSTSLEAALDAGAIAVFGASPDDARPPVPVDPFKVGVRAGDYARETAKKIILIAEPRTGPAAKRWERVQGVYQGINSTGAKIEKIIPNLGKEIVNLCSLNKRVVIAVTNSGGVAFDAALTAGAPVVCTGTIARTTFKKGIKPAQAAARRALELAQQINAGITVVAASSNSLEDVLAAEYIYNLILQKVNKG
;
A
#
# COMPACT_ATOMS: atom_id res chain seq x y z
N MET A 1 1.09 -4.02 -6.56
CA MET A 1 0.49 -3.45 -5.33
C MET A 1 0.27 -1.96 -5.46
N SER A 2 1.34 -1.19 -5.73
CA SER A 2 1.32 0.28 -5.65
C SER A 2 0.22 0.93 -6.49
N THR A 3 0.03 0.48 -7.74
CA THR A 3 -1.03 0.99 -8.62
C THR A 3 -2.43 0.79 -8.05
N SER A 4 -2.69 -0.31 -7.34
CA SER A 4 -3.98 -0.53 -6.67
C SER A 4 -4.17 0.39 -5.48
N LEU A 5 -3.15 0.55 -4.63
CA LEU A 5 -3.26 1.44 -3.47
C LEU A 5 -3.36 2.92 -3.89
N GLU A 6 -2.61 3.36 -4.92
CA GLU A 6 -2.76 4.72 -5.46
C GLU A 6 -4.13 4.91 -6.11
N ALA A 7 -4.68 3.91 -6.80
CA ALA A 7 -6.05 3.98 -7.30
C ALA A 7 -7.09 4.06 -6.16
N ALA A 8 -6.85 3.38 -5.03
CA ALA A 8 -7.70 3.48 -3.85
C ALA A 8 -7.67 4.88 -3.23
N LEU A 9 -6.48 5.48 -3.08
CA LEU A 9 -6.33 6.87 -2.62
C LEU A 9 -7.05 7.84 -3.55
N ASP A 10 -6.89 7.67 -4.87
CA ASP A 10 -7.57 8.51 -5.85
C ASP A 10 -9.10 8.37 -5.78
N ALA A 11 -9.60 7.19 -5.40
CA ALA A 11 -11.02 6.90 -5.19
C ALA A 11 -11.53 7.31 -3.79
N GLY A 12 -10.71 8.00 -2.98
CA GLY A 12 -11.08 8.55 -1.68
C GLY A 12 -10.86 7.61 -0.49
N ALA A 13 -10.04 6.57 -0.63
CA ALA A 13 -9.56 5.83 0.54
C ALA A 13 -8.83 6.78 1.50
N ILE A 14 -9.07 6.62 2.80
CA ILE A 14 -8.51 7.51 3.82
C ILE A 14 -7.09 7.14 4.22
N ALA A 15 -6.76 5.85 4.11
CA ALA A 15 -5.42 5.33 4.33
C ALA A 15 -5.24 4.03 3.54
N VAL A 16 -3.98 3.77 3.20
CA VAL A 16 -3.58 2.55 2.51
C VAL A 16 -2.39 1.91 3.21
N PHE A 17 -2.38 0.58 3.25
CA PHE A 17 -1.30 -0.21 3.85
C PHE A 17 -0.89 -1.34 2.89
N GLY A 18 0.37 -1.77 2.98
CA GLY A 18 0.86 -2.99 2.35
C GLY A 18 1.28 -4.01 3.41
N ALA A 19 0.99 -5.29 3.16
CA ALA A 19 1.36 -6.39 4.04
C ALA A 19 1.95 -7.57 3.25
N SER A 20 2.84 -8.33 3.89
CA SER A 20 3.25 -9.63 3.38
C SER A 20 2.11 -10.66 3.50
N PRO A 21 1.96 -11.60 2.55
CA PRO A 21 1.09 -12.76 2.74
C PRO A 21 1.73 -13.78 3.66
N ASP A 22 0.92 -14.63 4.30
CA ASP A 22 1.38 -15.60 5.31
C ASP A 22 2.39 -16.63 4.78
N ASP A 23 2.33 -16.93 3.49
CA ASP A 23 3.22 -17.87 2.81
C ASP A 23 4.49 -17.22 2.24
N ALA A 24 4.65 -15.90 2.37
CA ALA A 24 5.86 -15.23 1.94
C ALA A 24 7.05 -15.63 2.83
N ARG A 25 8.22 -15.78 2.21
CA ARG A 25 9.49 -16.08 2.88
C ARG A 25 10.59 -15.12 2.41
N PRO A 26 10.43 -13.81 2.66
CA PRO A 26 11.46 -12.84 2.29
C PRO A 26 12.72 -13.02 3.15
N PRO A 27 13.88 -12.57 2.67
CA PRO A 27 15.13 -12.61 3.44
C PRO A 27 15.21 -11.55 4.55
N VAL A 28 14.12 -10.80 4.76
CA VAL A 28 14.02 -9.72 5.75
C VAL A 28 12.78 -9.95 6.63
N PRO A 29 12.79 -9.52 7.89
CA PRO A 29 11.62 -9.64 8.76
C PRO A 29 10.40 -8.91 8.21
N VAL A 30 9.24 -9.55 8.39
CA VAL A 30 7.90 -9.00 8.09
C VAL A 30 6.95 -9.41 9.21
N ASP A 31 5.93 -8.61 9.46
CA ASP A 31 4.95 -8.83 10.52
C ASP A 31 3.54 -8.42 10.05
N PRO A 32 2.90 -9.27 9.22
CA PRO A 32 1.59 -8.95 8.65
C PRO A 32 0.50 -8.80 9.73
N PHE A 33 0.68 -9.44 10.89
CA PHE A 33 -0.19 -9.23 12.05
C PHE A 33 -0.12 -7.80 12.55
N LYS A 34 1.08 -7.24 12.80
CA LYS A 34 1.23 -5.84 13.22
C LYS A 34 0.71 -4.84 12.18
N VAL A 35 0.87 -5.13 10.88
CA VAL A 35 0.23 -4.31 9.83
C VAL A 35 -1.29 -4.32 9.99
N GLY A 36 -1.87 -5.50 10.22
CA GLY A 36 -3.30 -5.67 10.48
C GLY A 36 -3.78 -4.90 11.71
N VAL A 37 -3.04 -4.96 12.82
CA VAL A 37 -3.33 -4.18 14.04
C VAL A 37 -3.31 -2.69 13.74
N ARG A 38 -2.23 -2.17 13.14
CA ARG A 38 -2.07 -0.74 12.84
C ARG A 38 -3.18 -0.20 11.95
N ALA A 39 -3.55 -0.96 10.91
CA ALA A 39 -4.65 -0.58 10.02
C ALA A 39 -6.03 -0.70 10.70
N GLY A 40 -6.20 -1.71 11.57
CA GLY A 40 -7.39 -1.93 12.39
C GLY A 40 -7.65 -0.77 13.37
N ASP A 41 -6.62 -0.38 14.11
CA ASP A 41 -6.68 0.77 15.04
C ASP A 41 -7.05 2.05 14.31
N TYR A 42 -6.37 2.35 13.19
CA TYR A 42 -6.68 3.52 12.38
C TYR A 42 -8.12 3.49 11.84
N ALA A 43 -8.62 2.33 11.42
CA ALA A 43 -9.99 2.17 10.97
C ALA A 43 -11.01 2.43 12.10
N ARG A 44 -10.73 2.00 13.33
CA ARG A 44 -11.59 2.28 14.49
C ARG A 44 -11.65 3.76 14.84
N GLU A 45 -10.50 4.41 14.93
CA GLU A 45 -10.37 5.84 15.24
C GLU A 45 -11.16 6.70 14.24
N THR A 46 -11.22 6.25 12.98
CA THR A 46 -11.91 6.96 11.90
C THR A 46 -13.33 6.45 11.63
N ALA A 47 -13.81 5.49 12.43
CA ALA A 47 -15.09 4.78 12.30
C ALA A 47 -15.32 4.19 10.89
N LYS A 48 -14.27 3.69 10.25
CA LYS A 48 -14.29 3.17 8.88
C LYS A 48 -14.15 1.65 8.83
N LYS A 49 -14.57 1.10 7.70
CA LYS A 49 -14.40 -0.31 7.37
C LYS A 49 -13.13 -0.53 6.56
N ILE A 50 -12.67 -1.77 6.55
CA ILE A 50 -11.44 -2.18 5.85
C ILE A 50 -11.79 -2.96 4.58
N ILE A 51 -11.09 -2.67 3.49
CA ILE A 51 -11.08 -3.48 2.27
C ILE A 51 -9.71 -4.14 2.16
N LEU A 52 -9.69 -5.47 2.03
CA LEU A 52 -8.47 -6.21 1.74
C LEU A 52 -8.33 -6.44 0.23
N ILE A 53 -7.15 -6.18 -0.29
CA ILE A 53 -6.74 -6.55 -1.64
C ILE A 53 -5.76 -7.71 -1.49
N ALA A 54 -5.99 -8.83 -2.18
CA ALA A 54 -5.11 -9.99 -2.09
C ALA A 54 -4.87 -10.65 -3.45
N GLU A 55 -3.74 -11.34 -3.55
CA GLU A 55 -3.45 -12.29 -4.63
C GLU A 55 -4.11 -13.65 -4.34
N PRO A 56 -4.41 -14.51 -5.34
CA PRO A 56 -4.18 -14.28 -6.77
C PRO A 56 -5.20 -13.33 -7.41
N ARG A 57 -4.76 -12.63 -8.46
CA ARG A 57 -5.62 -11.75 -9.30
C ARG A 57 -6.81 -12.48 -9.89
N THR A 58 -6.60 -13.71 -10.36
CA THR A 58 -7.62 -14.59 -10.93
C THR A 58 -7.76 -15.85 -10.09
N GLY A 59 -8.94 -16.47 -10.16
CA GLY A 59 -9.23 -17.70 -9.41
C GLY A 59 -10.02 -17.49 -8.11
N PRO A 60 -10.19 -18.59 -7.34
CA PRO A 60 -11.15 -18.66 -6.24
C PRO A 60 -10.87 -17.66 -5.12
N ALA A 61 -11.93 -17.12 -4.52
CA ALA A 61 -11.82 -16.23 -3.36
C ALA A 61 -11.20 -16.93 -2.13
N ALA A 62 -11.36 -18.24 -1.99
CA ALA A 62 -10.75 -19.03 -0.92
C ALA A 62 -9.21 -18.89 -0.88
N LYS A 63 -8.56 -18.92 -2.06
CA LYS A 63 -7.10 -18.73 -2.14
C LYS A 63 -6.65 -17.34 -1.70
N ARG A 64 -7.48 -16.31 -1.88
CA ARG A 64 -7.20 -14.97 -1.35
C ARG A 64 -7.32 -14.96 0.17
N TRP A 65 -8.32 -15.64 0.71
CA TRP A 65 -8.54 -15.79 2.15
C TRP A 65 -7.36 -16.47 2.84
N GLU A 66 -6.86 -17.57 2.29
CA GLU A 66 -5.74 -18.33 2.87
C GLU A 66 -4.47 -17.50 3.08
N ARG A 67 -4.28 -16.42 2.31
CA ARG A 67 -3.05 -15.62 2.29
C ARG A 67 -3.07 -14.39 3.19
N VAL A 68 -4.23 -14.06 3.76
CA VAL A 68 -4.43 -12.84 4.55
C VAL A 68 -4.67 -13.12 6.03
N GLN A 69 -4.43 -14.34 6.50
CA GLN A 69 -4.77 -14.77 7.86
C GLN A 69 -4.03 -13.96 8.91
N GLY A 70 -2.74 -13.67 8.75
CA GLY A 70 -1.99 -12.84 9.69
C GLY A 70 -2.55 -11.42 9.78
N VAL A 71 -2.81 -10.79 8.63
CA VAL A 71 -3.46 -9.47 8.56
C VAL A 71 -4.86 -9.51 9.17
N TYR A 72 -5.65 -10.54 8.84
CA TYR A 72 -7.00 -10.74 9.34
C TYR A 72 -7.02 -10.86 10.87
N GLN A 73 -6.13 -11.67 11.45
CA GLN A 73 -6.00 -11.84 12.89
C GLN A 73 -5.61 -10.52 13.57
N GLY A 74 -4.67 -9.77 12.98
CA GLY A 74 -4.29 -8.44 13.45
C GLY A 74 -5.48 -7.48 13.49
N ILE A 75 -6.22 -7.39 12.38
CA ILE A 75 -7.43 -6.56 12.30
C ILE A 75 -8.47 -7.01 13.32
N ASN A 76 -8.73 -8.31 13.41
CA ASN A 76 -9.75 -8.88 14.30
C ASN A 76 -9.42 -8.61 15.79
N SER A 77 -8.13 -8.62 16.16
CA SER A 77 -7.70 -8.30 17.53
C SER A 77 -8.04 -6.86 17.95
N THR A 78 -8.18 -5.96 16.98
CA THR A 78 -8.65 -4.59 17.24
C THR A 78 -10.18 -4.51 17.23
N GLY A 79 -10.91 -5.51 16.72
CA GLY A 79 -12.36 -5.44 16.55
C GLY A 79 -12.83 -4.55 15.40
N ALA A 80 -11.90 -4.07 14.55
CA ALA A 80 -12.24 -3.45 13.29
C ALA A 80 -12.90 -4.45 12.32
N LYS A 81 -13.75 -3.95 11.41
CA LYS A 81 -14.53 -4.79 10.50
C LYS A 81 -13.98 -4.76 9.08
N ILE A 82 -13.69 -5.94 8.54
CA ILE A 82 -13.39 -6.14 7.13
C ILE A 82 -14.72 -6.20 6.36
N GLU A 83 -14.90 -5.30 5.40
CA GLU A 83 -16.09 -5.21 4.56
C GLU A 83 -16.01 -6.20 3.39
N LYS A 84 -14.85 -6.30 2.75
CA LYS A 84 -14.66 -7.15 1.56
C LYS A 84 -13.21 -7.51 1.35
N ILE A 85 -12.98 -8.66 0.72
CA ILE A 85 -11.70 -9.05 0.13
C ILE A 85 -11.84 -9.07 -1.39
N ILE A 86 -10.98 -8.35 -2.09
CA ILE A 86 -11.00 -8.19 -3.55
C ILE A 86 -9.65 -8.59 -4.17
N PRO A 87 -9.62 -8.99 -5.46
CA PRO A 87 -8.38 -9.26 -6.16
C PRO A 87 -7.55 -7.98 -6.44
N ASN A 88 -6.23 -8.16 -6.56
CA ASN A 88 -5.30 -7.10 -6.97
C ASN A 88 -5.36 -6.84 -8.48
N LEU A 89 -6.23 -5.92 -8.92
CA LEU A 89 -6.46 -5.61 -10.35
C LEU A 89 -5.91 -4.24 -10.78
N GLY A 90 -4.88 -3.72 -10.10
CA GLY A 90 -4.34 -2.40 -10.42
C GLY A 90 -5.41 -1.31 -10.26
N LYS A 91 -5.56 -0.46 -11.28
CA LYS A 91 -6.56 0.62 -11.30
C LYS A 91 -8.02 0.12 -11.30
N GLU A 92 -8.27 -1.10 -11.76
CA GLU A 92 -9.65 -1.63 -11.95
C GLU A 92 -10.34 -1.99 -10.63
N ILE A 93 -9.61 -1.98 -9.50
CA ILE A 93 -10.21 -2.26 -8.18
C ILE A 93 -11.34 -1.30 -7.82
N VAL A 94 -11.33 -0.08 -8.37
CA VAL A 94 -12.35 0.95 -8.12
C VAL A 94 -13.73 0.53 -8.65
N ASN A 95 -13.77 -0.43 -9.57
CA ASN A 95 -14.99 -0.96 -10.16
C ASN A 95 -15.60 -2.12 -9.33
N LEU A 96 -14.89 -2.63 -8.31
CA LEU A 96 -15.30 -3.82 -7.55
C LEU A 96 -16.10 -3.51 -6.27
N CYS A 97 -15.90 -2.31 -5.72
CA CYS A 97 -16.58 -1.79 -4.53
C CYS A 97 -16.22 -0.32 -4.29
N SER A 98 -16.99 0.37 -3.45
CA SER A 98 -16.65 1.73 -3.02
C SER A 98 -15.45 1.74 -2.08
N LEU A 99 -14.40 2.48 -2.45
CA LEU A 99 -13.18 2.66 -1.64
C LEU A 99 -13.19 3.99 -0.85
N ASN A 100 -14.13 4.88 -1.17
CA ASN A 100 -14.25 6.19 -0.52
C ASN A 100 -14.49 6.04 0.99
N LYS A 101 -13.72 6.74 1.83
CA LYS A 101 -13.81 6.64 3.30
C LYS A 101 -13.56 5.23 3.84
N ARG A 102 -12.75 4.40 3.16
CA ARG A 102 -12.30 3.09 3.67
C ARG A 102 -10.79 3.11 3.93
N VAL A 103 -10.36 2.24 4.82
CA VAL A 103 -8.96 1.83 4.94
C VAL A 103 -8.74 0.66 3.98
N VAL A 104 -7.69 0.70 3.17
CA VAL A 104 -7.42 -0.34 2.18
C VAL A 104 -6.07 -0.97 2.44
N ILE A 105 -6.00 -2.29 2.51
CA ILE A 105 -4.75 -3.03 2.78
C ILE A 105 -4.51 -3.97 1.61
N ALA A 106 -3.31 -3.94 1.03
CA ALA A 106 -2.93 -4.85 -0.04
C ALA A 106 -1.89 -5.89 0.44
N VAL A 107 -2.28 -7.16 0.37
CA VAL A 107 -1.47 -8.31 0.77
C VAL A 107 -0.87 -8.95 -0.48
N THR A 108 0.43 -8.73 -0.72
CA THR A 108 1.09 -9.11 -1.99
C THR A 108 2.56 -9.52 -1.81
N ASN A 109 3.06 -10.40 -2.69
CA ASN A 109 4.38 -11.03 -2.58
C ASN A 109 5.60 -10.10 -2.75
N SER A 110 5.44 -8.94 -3.39
CA SER A 110 6.54 -7.99 -3.59
C SER A 110 6.28 -6.69 -2.86
N GLY A 111 5.37 -5.85 -3.38
CA GLY A 111 5.10 -4.54 -2.81
C GLY A 111 4.59 -4.62 -1.36
N GLY A 112 3.77 -5.63 -1.04
CA GLY A 112 3.22 -5.82 0.29
C GLY A 112 4.32 -6.20 1.28
N VAL A 113 5.18 -7.14 0.89
CA VAL A 113 6.41 -7.49 1.62
C VAL A 113 7.32 -6.29 1.83
N ALA A 114 7.58 -5.47 0.81
CA ALA A 114 8.45 -4.30 0.94
C ALA A 114 7.88 -3.25 1.91
N PHE A 115 6.56 -3.01 1.85
CA PHE A 115 5.87 -2.10 2.76
C PHE A 115 5.91 -2.61 4.21
N ASP A 116 5.60 -3.88 4.39
CA ASP A 116 5.61 -4.57 5.68
C ASP A 116 7.01 -4.57 6.30
N ALA A 117 8.02 -4.93 5.52
CA ALA A 117 9.41 -4.92 5.96
C ALA A 117 9.87 -3.53 6.38
N ALA A 118 9.47 -2.47 5.65
CA ALA A 118 9.79 -1.10 6.04
C ALA A 118 9.15 -0.72 7.39
N LEU A 119 7.88 -1.06 7.60
CA LEU A 119 7.22 -0.86 8.89
C LEU A 119 7.88 -1.66 10.01
N THR A 120 8.18 -2.93 9.74
CA THR A 120 8.81 -3.86 10.69
C THR A 120 10.23 -3.39 11.06
N ALA A 121 10.95 -2.78 10.12
CA ALA A 121 12.25 -2.16 10.36
C ALA A 121 12.18 -0.84 11.14
N GLY A 122 10.98 -0.35 11.47
CA GLY A 122 10.78 0.85 12.28
C GLY A 122 10.52 2.12 11.49
N ALA A 123 10.18 2.04 10.20
CA ALA A 123 9.78 3.22 9.44
C ALA A 123 8.54 3.86 10.11
N PRO A 124 8.60 5.15 10.51
CA PRO A 124 7.50 5.81 11.22
C PRO A 124 6.24 5.92 10.34
N VAL A 125 6.45 6.10 9.03
CA VAL A 125 5.41 6.12 8.00
C VAL A 125 5.92 5.46 6.73
N VAL A 126 5.03 4.78 6.01
CA VAL A 126 5.31 4.21 4.70
C VAL A 126 4.17 4.60 3.77
N CYS A 127 4.49 5.09 2.58
CA CYS A 127 3.53 5.40 1.53
C CYS A 127 3.85 4.62 0.25
N THR A 128 2.89 4.57 -0.65
CA THR A 128 3.04 3.96 -1.98
C THR A 128 3.26 5.02 -3.06
N GLY A 129 3.82 4.59 -4.19
CA GLY A 129 3.95 5.41 -5.38
C GLY A 129 3.94 4.55 -6.64
N THR A 130 3.40 5.08 -7.73
CA THR A 130 3.39 4.43 -9.03
C THR A 130 3.64 5.45 -10.14
N ILE A 131 4.27 5.01 -11.22
CA ILE A 131 4.32 5.76 -12.49
C ILE A 131 3.19 5.35 -13.45
N ALA A 132 2.52 4.24 -13.16
CA ALA A 132 1.42 3.74 -13.97
C ALA A 132 0.18 4.63 -13.84
N ARG A 133 -0.62 4.70 -14.91
CA ARG A 133 -1.92 5.39 -14.87
C ARG A 133 -2.85 4.77 -13.84
N THR A 134 -3.50 5.62 -13.05
CA THR A 134 -4.64 5.24 -12.21
C THR A 134 -5.95 5.63 -12.92
N THR A 135 -7.08 5.44 -12.26
CA THR A 135 -8.40 5.84 -12.79
C THR A 135 -8.47 7.35 -13.03
N PHE A 136 -7.91 8.15 -12.11
CA PHE A 136 -8.07 9.61 -12.11
C PHE A 136 -6.79 10.37 -12.48
N LYS A 137 -5.63 9.71 -12.53
CA LYS A 137 -4.33 10.32 -12.89
C LYS A 137 -3.69 9.61 -14.09
N LYS A 138 -3.15 10.42 -15.01
CA LYS A 138 -2.50 9.98 -16.25
C LYS A 138 -1.18 10.73 -16.47
N GLY A 139 -0.33 10.21 -17.35
CA GLY A 139 0.98 10.79 -17.64
C GLY A 139 1.85 10.84 -16.38
N ILE A 140 2.51 11.97 -16.14
CA ILE A 140 3.39 12.19 -14.98
C ILE A 140 2.66 12.34 -13.63
N LYS A 141 1.35 12.57 -13.66
CA LYS A 141 0.56 12.95 -12.46
C LYS A 141 0.61 11.91 -11.32
N PRO A 142 0.57 10.58 -11.54
CA PRO A 142 0.71 9.60 -10.47
C PRO A 142 2.04 9.75 -9.72
N ALA A 143 3.14 9.84 -10.45
CA ALA A 143 4.48 9.97 -9.87
C ALA A 143 4.65 11.29 -9.10
N GLN A 144 4.15 12.41 -9.64
CA GLN A 144 4.13 13.70 -8.93
C GLN A 144 3.31 13.66 -7.64
N ALA A 145 2.17 12.97 -7.66
CA ALA A 145 1.33 12.83 -6.48
C ALA A 145 2.04 12.01 -5.39
N ALA A 146 2.74 10.94 -5.77
CA ALA A 146 3.54 10.13 -4.85
C ALA A 146 4.71 10.93 -4.26
N ALA A 147 5.50 11.61 -5.10
CA ALA A 147 6.61 12.45 -4.67
C ALA A 147 6.16 13.56 -3.71
N ARG A 148 5.04 14.22 -4.01
CA ARG A 148 4.43 15.22 -3.12
C ARG A 148 4.04 14.62 -1.77
N ARG A 149 3.41 13.43 -1.75
CA ARG A 149 3.06 12.74 -0.49
C ARG A 149 4.27 12.49 0.38
N ALA A 150 5.32 11.95 -0.23
CA ALA A 150 6.53 11.58 0.50
C ALA A 150 7.13 12.81 1.18
N LEU A 151 7.18 13.94 0.48
CA LEU A 151 7.65 15.22 1.03
C LEU A 151 6.75 15.74 2.16
N GLU A 152 5.43 15.78 1.94
CA GLU A 152 4.47 16.25 2.95
C GLU A 152 4.56 15.41 4.24
N LEU A 153 4.61 14.09 4.11
CA LEU A 153 4.75 13.18 5.25
C LEU A 153 6.10 13.37 5.95
N ALA A 154 7.20 13.39 5.20
CA ALA A 154 8.54 13.56 5.75
C ALA A 154 8.70 14.88 6.52
N GLN A 155 8.13 15.98 6.01
CA GLN A 155 8.10 17.27 6.69
C GLN A 155 7.29 17.22 7.98
N GLN A 156 6.11 16.58 7.97
CA GLN A 156 5.24 16.48 9.14
C GLN A 156 5.89 15.74 10.32
N ILE A 157 6.74 14.75 10.04
CA ILE A 157 7.40 13.94 11.07
C ILE A 157 8.89 14.26 11.23
N ASN A 158 9.39 15.30 10.55
CA ASN A 158 10.79 15.70 10.52
C ASN A 158 11.76 14.52 10.25
N ALA A 159 11.53 13.79 9.16
CA ALA A 159 12.33 12.62 8.77
C ALA A 159 12.87 12.72 7.35
N GLY A 160 13.89 11.91 7.05
CA GLY A 160 14.36 11.68 5.68
C GLY A 160 13.40 10.82 4.85
N ILE A 161 13.64 10.74 3.55
CA ILE A 161 12.87 9.91 2.62
C ILE A 161 13.77 8.81 2.06
N THR A 162 13.29 7.58 2.10
CA THR A 162 13.89 6.43 1.39
C THR A 162 12.90 5.94 0.36
N VAL A 163 13.35 5.73 -0.88
CA VAL A 163 12.54 5.17 -1.97
C VAL A 163 12.96 3.71 -2.18
N VAL A 164 12.01 2.79 -2.12
CA VAL A 164 12.26 1.35 -2.21
C VAL A 164 11.54 0.79 -3.44
N ALA A 165 12.29 0.16 -4.35
CA ALA A 165 11.71 -0.66 -5.40
C ALA A 165 11.25 -2.00 -4.80
N ALA A 166 10.00 -2.40 -5.07
CA ALA A 166 9.41 -3.60 -4.47
C ALA A 166 10.05 -4.92 -4.94
N SER A 167 10.72 -4.90 -6.10
CA SER A 167 11.44 -6.05 -6.66
C SER A 167 12.59 -5.56 -7.52
N SER A 168 13.83 -5.95 -7.19
CA SER A 168 15.00 -5.71 -8.05
C SER A 168 14.95 -6.50 -9.37
N ASN A 169 14.15 -7.56 -9.41
CA ASN A 169 13.94 -8.38 -10.62
C ASN A 169 12.88 -7.78 -11.55
N SER A 170 12.29 -6.64 -11.18
CA SER A 170 11.31 -5.91 -11.97
C SER A 170 11.92 -4.58 -12.41
N LEU A 171 12.32 -4.49 -13.68
CA LEU A 171 12.84 -3.25 -14.25
C LEU A 171 11.80 -2.12 -14.14
N GLU A 172 10.51 -2.44 -14.24
CA GLU A 172 9.42 -1.48 -14.02
C GLU A 172 9.48 -0.87 -12.61
N ASP A 173 9.69 -1.68 -11.57
CA ASP A 173 9.75 -1.20 -10.19
C ASP A 173 11.00 -0.35 -9.95
N VAL A 174 12.16 -0.75 -10.51
CA VAL A 174 13.42 0.00 -10.39
C VAL A 174 13.31 1.37 -11.07
N LEU A 175 12.83 1.41 -12.32
CA LEU A 175 12.66 2.66 -13.06
C LEU A 175 11.58 3.55 -12.42
N ALA A 176 10.51 2.96 -11.88
CA ALA A 176 9.49 3.72 -11.17
C ALA A 176 10.05 4.37 -9.89
N ALA A 177 10.84 3.63 -9.11
CA ALA A 177 11.50 4.14 -7.92
C ALA A 177 12.47 5.28 -8.25
N GLU A 178 13.34 5.09 -9.23
CA GLU A 178 14.27 6.12 -9.70
C GLU A 178 13.53 7.38 -10.17
N TYR A 179 12.49 7.22 -10.97
CA TYR A 179 11.72 8.35 -11.50
C TYR A 179 11.06 9.17 -10.39
N ILE A 180 10.44 8.50 -9.41
CA ILE A 180 9.83 9.19 -8.25
C ILE A 180 10.90 9.85 -7.39
N TYR A 181 12.03 9.19 -7.15
CA TYR A 181 13.17 9.76 -6.43
C TYR A 181 13.65 11.08 -7.07
N ASN A 182 13.84 11.09 -8.39
CA ASN A 182 14.26 12.28 -9.12
C ASN A 182 13.23 13.42 -9.01
N LEU A 183 11.93 13.11 -9.02
CA LEU A 183 10.88 14.11 -8.78
C LEU A 183 10.91 14.68 -7.35
N ILE A 184 11.25 13.86 -6.36
CA ILE A 184 11.44 14.32 -4.98
C ILE A 184 12.63 15.29 -4.92
N LEU A 185 13.79 14.91 -5.45
CA LEU A 185 14.99 15.77 -5.49
C LEU A 185 14.73 17.10 -6.18
N GLN A 186 14.07 17.09 -7.34
CA GLN A 186 13.74 18.32 -8.08
C GLN A 186 12.85 19.27 -7.28
N LYS A 187 12.01 18.76 -6.38
CA LYS A 187 11.15 19.58 -5.53
C LYS A 187 11.88 20.12 -4.32
N VAL A 188 12.77 19.33 -3.72
CA VAL A 188 13.65 19.79 -2.63
C VAL A 188 14.55 20.91 -3.11
N ASN A 189 15.16 20.79 -4.30
CA ASN A 189 16.07 21.80 -4.85
C ASN A 189 15.39 23.09 -5.33
N LYS A 190 14.05 23.13 -5.34
CA LYS A 190 13.26 24.31 -5.75
C LYS A 190 12.60 25.04 -4.57
N GLY A 191 12.65 24.47 -3.38
CA GLY A 191 12.19 25.10 -2.13
C GLY A 191 13.34 25.78 -1.43
#